data_AF-A0A1L6BX21-F1
#
_entry.id   AF-A0A1L6BX21-F1
#
_cell.length_a   1.000
_cell.length_b   1.000
_cell.length_c   1.000
_cell.angle_alpha   90.00
_cell.angle_beta   90.00
_cell.angle_gamma   90.00
#
_symmetry.space_group_name_H-M   'P 1'
#
loop_
_entity.id
_entity.type
_entity.pdbx_description
1 polymer ?
#
loop_
_entity_poly.entity_id
_entity_poly.type
_entity_poly.pdbx_seq_one_letter_code
_entity_poly.pdbx_strand_id
1 'polypeptide(L)' 'KGFINIFPMMNTTIFVNDGENVDLIVEYEAYPKPEHQRWVYMNRTLTDKWEDYPKSDNESNI' A
#
# COMPACT_ATOMS: atom_id res chain seq x y z
N LYS A 1 -14.58 -13.11 -12.15
CA LYS A 1 -14.10 -13.54 -10.82
C LYS A 1 -13.31 -12.37 -10.23
N GLY A 2 -13.41 -12.12 -8.93
CA GLY A 2 -12.64 -11.05 -8.30
C GLY A 2 -11.16 -11.44 -8.15
N PHE A 3 -10.29 -10.44 -8.01
CA PHE A 3 -8.86 -10.61 -7.78
C PHE A 3 -8.29 -9.43 -6.98
N ILE A 4 -7.15 -9.67 -6.33
CA ILE A 4 -6.29 -8.65 -5.72
C ILE A 4 -4.85 -9.08 -5.97
N ASN A 5 -4.07 -8.25 -6.67
CA ASN A 5 -2.63 -8.43 -6.88
C ASN A 5 -1.91 -7.30 -6.16
N ILE A 6 -0.90 -7.61 -5.35
CA ILE A 6 -0.14 -6.63 -4.57
C ILE A 6 1.30 -6.62 -5.08
N PHE A 7 1.83 -5.43 -5.33
CA PHE A 7 3.16 -5.18 -5.86
C PHE A 7 3.93 -4.30 -4.88
N PRO A 8 4.91 -4.87 -4.14
CA PRO A 8 5.74 -4.05 -3.27
C PRO A 8 6.64 -3.15 -4.11
N MET A 9 6.64 -1.84 -3.82
CA MET A 9 7.47 -0.86 -4.56
C MET A 9 8.94 -0.86 -4.11
N MET A 10 9.25 -1.62 -3.06
CA MET A 10 10.59 -1.83 -2.54
C MET A 10 10.72 -3.22 -1.94
N ASN A 11 11.93 -3.58 -1.50
CA ASN A 11 12.15 -4.86 -0.86
C ASN A 11 11.27 -5.03 0.38
N THR A 12 10.70 -6.22 0.55
CA THR A 12 9.89 -6.57 1.74
C THR A 12 10.73 -6.71 3.01
N THR A 13 12.04 -6.92 2.85
CA THR A 13 13.02 -6.87 3.94
C THR A 13 13.73 -5.53 3.91
N ILE A 14 13.60 -4.76 4.98
CA ILE A 14 14.12 -3.40 5.08
C ILE A 14 14.96 -3.30 6.34
N PHE A 15 16.12 -2.66 6.21
CA PHE A 15 16.98 -2.30 7.32
C PHE A 15 16.93 -0.78 7.45
N VAL A 16 16.64 -0.29 8.65
CA VAL A 16 16.52 1.14 8.96
C VAL A 16 17.42 1.42 10.15
N ASN A 17 18.23 2.48 10.07
CA ASN A 17 19.07 2.87 11.20
C ASN A 17 18.25 3.62 12.26
N ASP A 18 18.80 3.73 13.47
CA ASP A 18 18.13 4.47 14.55
C ASP A 18 17.94 5.95 14.17
N GLY A 19 16.73 6.46 14.37
CA GLY A 19 16.32 7.83 14.04
C GLY A 19 16.00 8.11 12.57
N GLU A 20 16.13 7.12 11.66
CA GLU A 20 15.76 7.28 10.25
C GLU A 20 14.27 6.98 9.99
N ASN A 21 13.73 7.63 8.95
CA ASN A 21 12.37 7.38 8.49
C ASN A 21 12.34 6.32 7.40
N VAL A 22 11.21 5.63 7.27
CA VAL A 22 10.95 4.67 6.20
C VAL A 22 9.49 4.78 5.76
N ASP A 23 9.27 4.81 4.45
CA ASP A 23 7.92 4.79 3.87
C ASP A 23 7.63 3.41 3.29
N LEU A 24 6.60 2.73 3.82
CA LEU A 24 6.14 1.44 3.31
C LEU A 24 5.16 1.63 2.16
N ILE A 25 5.62 1.48 0.92
CA ILE A 25 4.80 1.71 -0.28
C ILE A 25 4.46 0.39 -0.97
N VAL A 26 3.17 0.19 -1.21
CA VAL A 26 2.62 -0.92 -2.00
C VAL A 26 1.68 -0.38 -3.06
N GLU A 27 1.76 -0.93 -4.26
CA GLU A 27 0.69 -0.77 -5.25
C GLU A 27 -0.14 -2.05 -5.30
N TYR A 28 -1.38 -1.92 -5.74
CA TYR A 28 -2.23 -3.08 -5.94
C TYR A 28 -3.21 -2.86 -7.10
N GLU A 29 -3.59 -3.96 -7.73
CA GLU A 29 -4.70 -4.03 -8.68
C GLU A 29 -5.78 -4.92 -8.10
N ALA A 30 -7.03 -4.46 -8.10
CA ALA A 30 -8.14 -5.22 -7.52
C ALA A 30 -9.44 -5.04 -8.30
N TYR A 31 -10.20 -6.12 -8.41
CA TYR A 31 -11.57 -6.12 -8.92
C TYR A 31 -12.46 -7.02 -8.06
N PRO A 32 -13.64 -6.58 -7.59
CA PRO A 32 -14.12 -5.20 -7.64
C PRO A 32 -13.26 -4.27 -6.77
N LYS A 33 -13.59 -2.97 -6.77
CA LYS A 33 -12.89 -1.97 -5.96
C LYS A 33 -12.85 -2.42 -4.48
N PRO A 34 -11.68 -2.39 -3.83
CA PRO A 34 -11.57 -2.80 -2.43
C PRO A 34 -12.23 -1.77 -1.50
N GLU A 35 -12.88 -2.28 -0.45
CA GLU A 35 -13.64 -1.48 0.52
C GLU A 35 -12.84 -1.14 1.78
N HIS A 36 -11.86 -1.98 2.16
CA HIS A 36 -11.16 -1.86 3.45
C HIS A 36 -9.66 -2.07 3.28
N GLN A 37 -8.89 -0.98 3.39
CA GLN A 37 -7.43 -0.98 3.45
C GLN A 37 -6.98 -0.72 4.89
N ARG A 38 -5.95 -1.43 5.36
CA ARG A 38 -5.41 -1.25 6.70
C ARG A 38 -3.93 -1.64 6.78
N TRP A 39 -3.15 -0.85 7.51
CA TRP A 39 -1.82 -1.24 7.95
C TRP A 39 -1.88 -1.85 9.34
N VAL A 40 -1.18 -2.96 9.57
CA VAL A 40 -1.18 -3.68 10.85
C VAL A 40 0.25 -3.93 11.31
N TYR A 41 0.57 -3.50 12.52
CA TYR A 41 1.84 -3.78 13.19
C TYR A 41 1.56 -4.40 14.56
N MET A 42 2.18 -5.54 14.86
CA MET A 42 2.00 -6.27 16.14
C MET A 42 0.52 -6.45 16.53
N ASN A 43 -0.29 -6.90 15.56
CA ASN A 43 -1.75 -7.12 15.69
C ASN A 43 -2.57 -5.86 16.05
N ARG A 44 -2.03 -4.66 15.81
CA ARG A 44 -2.73 -3.38 15.97
C ARG A 44 -2.88 -2.69 14.62
N THR A 45 -4.08 -2.22 14.32
CA THR A 45 -4.33 -1.42 13.11
C THR A 45 -3.82 0.01 13.33
N LEU A 46 -3.01 0.48 12.40
CA LEU A 46 -2.57 1.87 12.34
C LEU A 46 -3.70 2.73 11.80
N THR A 47 -4.10 3.74 12.55
CA THR A 47 -5.16 4.70 12.16
C THR A 47 -4.58 6.00 11.62
N ASP A 48 -3.29 6.21 11.78
CA ASP A 48 -2.52 7.38 11.36
C ASP A 48 -1.24 6.94 10.63
N LYS A 49 -0.49 7.91 10.07
CA LYS A 49 0.82 7.69 9.41
C LYS A 49 0.78 6.90 8.10
N TRP A 50 -0.35 6.85 7.41
CA TRP A 50 -0.44 6.30 6.06
C TRP A 50 -1.42 7.10 5.22
N GLU A 51 -1.19 7.07 3.91
CA GLU A 51 -2.03 7.73 2.91
C GLU A 51 -2.50 6.68 1.89
N ASP A 52 -3.72 6.83 1.39
CA ASP A 52 -4.24 6.04 0.26
C ASP A 52 -4.21 6.92 -1.00
N TYR A 53 -3.42 6.53 -1.99
CA TYR A 53 -3.36 7.19 -3.30
C TYR A 53 -4.10 6.32 -4.32
N PRO A 54 -5.44 6.50 -4.49
CA PRO A 54 -6.12 5.83 -5.58
C PRO A 54 -5.51 6.32 -6.89
N LYS A 55 -4.92 5.41 -7.68
CA LYS A 55 -4.55 5.72 -9.06
C LYS A 55 -5.83 6.17 -9.77
N SER A 56 -5.89 7.45 -10.13
CA SER A 56 -7.00 7.97 -10.92
C SER A 56 -6.99 7.28 -12.28
N ASP A 57 -8.14 6.84 -12.77
CA ASP A 57 -8.31 6.27 -14.13
C ASP A 57 -7.95 7.26 -15.28
N ASN A 58 -7.39 8.43 -14.95
CA ASN A 58 -7.11 9.52 -15.88
C ASN A 58 -5.74 9.45 -16.57
N GLU A 59 -4.91 8.43 -16.31
CA GLU A 59 -3.83 8.05 -17.23
C GLU A 59 -4.34 7.06 -18.28
N SER A 60 -5.42 7.48 -18.98
CA SER A 60 -5.72 6.94 -20.30
C SER A 60 -4.57 7.34 -21.22
N ASN A 61 -3.63 6.43 -21.44
CA ASN A 61 -2.70 6.50 -22.56
C ASN A 61 -3.51 6.58 -23.87
N ILE A 62 -3.70 7.80 -24.37
CA ILE A 62 -4.09 8.08 -25.76
C ILE A 62 -2.83 7.96 -26.62
#